data_AF-A0A538NVX6-F1
#
_entry.id   AF-A0A538NVX6-F1
#
_cell.length_a   1.000
_cell.length_b   1.000
_cell.length_c   1.000
_cell.angle_alpha   90.00
_cell.angle_beta   90.00
_cell.angle_gamma   90.00
#
_symmetry.space_group_name_H-M   'P 1'
#
loop_
_entity.id
_entity.type
_entity.pdbx_description
1 polymer ?
#
loop_
_entity_poly.entity_id
_entity_poly.type
_entity_poly.pdbx_seq_one_letter_code
_entity_poly.pdbx_strand_id
1 'polypeptide(L)'
;MERMRSAEQLAQEVNRWCDQHGVAPASGQAGEQITERSIRYYRTLGLLDPPLLGGGQGYGEKHRLQLVAVRLLQAQGLPLNRIRDLVFGRTLEELKRIEKQGLEETRATPTPVFRPALSESWGVTPLDDEFLLISRRGRGLSPELRERLLDVLYTTT
;
A
#
# COMPACT_ATOMS: atom_id res chain seq x y z
N MET A 1 23.26 22.18 4.91
CA MET A 1 22.48 22.71 3.79
C MET A 1 21.50 21.63 3.36
N GLU A 2 20.19 21.87 3.48
CA GLU A 2 19.18 20.86 3.16
C GLU A 2 19.16 20.63 1.64
N ARG A 3 19.17 19.36 1.20
CA ARG A 3 19.23 19.02 -0.22
C ARG A 3 17.87 19.29 -0.87
N MET A 4 17.81 20.35 -1.67
CA MET A 4 16.64 20.69 -2.47
C MET A 4 16.63 19.91 -3.78
N ARG A 5 15.44 19.45 -4.18
CA ARG A 5 15.23 18.61 -5.36
C ARG A 5 14.18 19.21 -6.29
N SER A 6 14.28 18.86 -7.57
CA SER A 6 13.17 18.98 -8.50
C SER A 6 12.10 17.92 -8.22
N ALA A 7 10.89 18.09 -8.77
CA ALA A 7 9.86 17.05 -8.69
C ALA A 7 10.34 15.70 -9.26
N GLU A 8 11.05 15.73 -10.38
CA GLU A 8 11.62 14.53 -11.01
C GLU A 8 12.64 13.83 -10.09
N GLN A 9 13.59 14.59 -9.52
CA GLN A 9 14.60 14.05 -8.62
C GLN A 9 13.98 13.47 -7.34
N LEU A 10 12.95 14.14 -6.80
CA LEU A 10 12.20 13.65 -5.65
C LEU A 10 11.50 12.32 -5.97
N ALA A 11 10.84 12.24 -7.14
CA ALA A 11 10.18 11.02 -7.58
C ALA A 11 11.17 9.86 -7.73
N GLN A 12 12.30 10.08 -8.41
CA GLN A 12 13.35 9.08 -8.60
C GLN A 12 13.92 8.58 -7.27
N GLU A 13 14.12 9.48 -6.30
CA GLU A 13 14.64 9.13 -4.99
C GLU A 13 13.65 8.27 -4.19
N VAL A 14 12.36 8.65 -4.17
CA VAL A 14 11.34 7.88 -3.45
C VAL A 14 11.09 6.53 -4.11
N ASN A 15 11.10 6.46 -5.45
CA ASN A 15 11.00 5.20 -6.18
C ASN A 15 12.15 4.26 -5.84
N ARG A 16 13.39 4.76 -5.86
CA ARG A 16 14.57 3.97 -5.47
C ARG A 16 14.46 3.48 -4.02
N TRP A 17 13.96 4.33 -3.12
CA TRP A 17 13.72 3.95 -1.73
C TRP A 17 12.65 2.83 -1.65
N CYS A 18 11.57 2.92 -2.43
CA CYS A 18 10.52 1.89 -2.48
C CYS A 18 11.08 0.56 -2.96
N ASP A 19 11.86 0.57 -4.04
CA ASP A 19 12.48 -0.64 -4.60
C ASP A 19 13.43 -1.31 -3.59
N GLN A 20 14.24 -0.52 -2.87
CA GLN A 20 15.15 -1.02 -1.84
C GLN A 20 14.44 -1.68 -0.64
N HIS A 21 13.22 -1.23 -0.33
CA HIS A 21 12.46 -1.69 0.83
C HIS A 21 11.30 -2.62 0.45
N GLY A 22 11.11 -2.93 -0.84
CA GLY A 22 10.01 -3.77 -1.33
C GLY A 22 8.62 -3.14 -1.14
N VAL A 23 8.53 -1.80 -1.14
CA VAL A 23 7.28 -1.08 -0.92
C VAL A 23 6.55 -0.86 -2.24
N ALA A 24 5.50 -1.62 -2.47
CA ALA A 24 4.60 -1.48 -3.61
C ALA A 24 3.15 -1.27 -3.13
N PRO A 25 2.30 -0.55 -3.89
CA PRO A 25 0.91 -0.37 -3.50
C PRO A 25 0.16 -1.71 -3.48
N ALA A 26 -0.79 -1.85 -2.56
CA ALA A 26 -1.60 -3.06 -2.47
C ALA A 26 -2.63 -3.21 -3.62
N SER A 27 -2.93 -2.12 -4.34
CA SER A 27 -3.94 -2.11 -5.41
C SER A 27 -3.47 -1.33 -6.64
N GLY A 28 -3.96 -1.73 -7.83
CA GLY A 28 -3.67 -1.07 -9.11
C GLY A 28 -4.29 0.33 -9.27
N GLN A 29 -5.03 0.83 -8.26
CA GLN A 29 -5.55 2.20 -8.22
C GLN A 29 -4.40 3.22 -8.07
N ALA A 30 -3.30 2.83 -7.41
CA ALA A 30 -2.09 3.62 -7.33
C ALA A 30 -1.11 3.17 -8.42
N GLY A 31 -0.49 4.12 -9.10
CA GLY A 31 0.57 3.82 -10.06
C GLY A 31 1.75 3.10 -9.39
N GLU A 32 2.36 2.17 -10.13
CA GLU A 32 3.52 1.41 -9.65
C GLU A 32 4.67 2.34 -9.19
N GLN A 33 4.89 3.42 -9.93
CA GLN A 33 5.96 4.40 -9.70
C GLN A 33 5.40 5.80 -9.45
N ILE A 34 6.08 6.58 -8.61
CA ILE A 34 5.81 8.02 -8.48
C ILE A 34 6.39 8.74 -9.70
N THR A 35 5.60 9.63 -10.27
CA THR A 35 6.00 10.52 -11.37
C THR A 35 5.79 11.98 -10.97
N GLU A 36 6.27 12.92 -11.78
CA GLU A 36 5.94 14.33 -11.60
C GLU A 36 4.43 14.61 -11.63
N ARG A 37 3.69 13.84 -12.45
CA ARG A 37 2.22 13.92 -12.49
C ARG A 37 1.63 13.47 -11.15
N SER A 38 2.14 12.40 -10.56
CA SER A 38 1.74 11.93 -9.23
C SER A 38 2.00 12.99 -8.17
N ILE A 39 3.17 13.64 -8.19
CA ILE A 39 3.53 14.73 -7.27
C ILE A 39 2.56 15.91 -7.40
N ARG A 40 2.27 16.37 -8.63
CA ARG A 40 1.29 17.44 -8.86
C ARG A 40 -0.09 17.06 -8.33
N TYR A 41 -0.54 15.84 -8.60
CA TYR A 41 -1.82 15.32 -8.12
C TYR A 41 -1.88 15.24 -6.58
N TYR A 42 -0.83 14.73 -5.94
CA TYR A 42 -0.75 14.66 -4.48
C TYR A 42 -0.74 16.04 -3.83
N ARG A 43 -0.11 17.04 -4.47
CA ARG A 43 -0.23 18.44 -4.05
C ARG A 43 -1.67 18.95 -4.14
N THR A 44 -2.40 18.67 -5.23
CA THR A 44 -3.80 19.09 -5.35
C THR A 44 -4.71 18.45 -4.30
N LEU A 45 -4.36 17.25 -3.83
CA LEU A 45 -5.10 16.55 -2.79
C LEU A 45 -4.70 16.96 -1.36
N GLY A 46 -3.61 17.73 -1.18
CA GLY A 46 -3.10 18.10 0.14
C GLY A 46 -2.29 16.98 0.84
N LEU A 47 -1.80 16.01 0.07
CA LEU A 47 -0.92 14.92 0.56
C LEU A 47 0.55 15.34 0.65
N LEU A 48 0.91 16.43 -0.04
CA LEU A 48 2.26 16.93 -0.13
C LEU A 48 2.25 18.45 0.02
N ASP A 49 3.15 18.98 0.85
CA ASP A 49 3.29 20.42 1.06
C ASP A 49 3.72 21.12 -0.25
N PRO A 50 3.43 22.43 -0.40
CA PRO A 50 3.96 23.19 -1.53
C PRO A 50 5.49 23.25 -1.47
N PRO A 51 6.17 23.22 -2.63
CA PRO A 51 7.62 23.35 -2.67
C PRO A 51 8.09 24.68 -2.08
N LEU A 52 9.31 24.69 -1.54
CA LEU A 52 9.93 25.89 -0.96
C LEU A 52 10.36 26.92 -2.03
N LEU A 53 10.46 26.48 -3.29
CA LEU A 53 10.79 27.32 -4.43
C LEU A 53 9.66 27.25 -5.48
N GLY A 54 9.56 28.28 -6.32
CA GLY A 54 8.63 28.29 -7.44
C GLY A 54 9.01 27.31 -8.56
N GLY A 55 8.09 27.06 -9.50
CA GLY A 55 8.39 26.33 -10.74
C GLY A 55 8.66 24.82 -10.59
N GLY A 56 8.20 24.19 -9.50
CA GLY A 56 8.37 22.73 -9.30
C GLY A 56 9.75 22.32 -8.78
N GLN A 57 10.46 23.25 -8.15
CA GLN A 57 11.76 23.06 -7.50
C GLN A 57 11.64 23.26 -5.99
N GLY A 58 12.65 22.89 -5.21
CA GLY A 58 12.65 23.21 -3.77
C GLY A 58 11.93 22.17 -2.90
N TYR A 59 11.93 20.91 -3.32
CA TYR A 59 11.46 19.81 -2.49
C TYR A 59 12.58 19.37 -1.52
N GLY A 60 12.46 19.78 -0.26
CA GLY A 60 13.31 19.36 0.86
C GLY A 60 12.94 18.00 1.48
N GLU A 61 13.51 17.69 2.64
CA GLU A 61 13.40 16.36 3.26
C GLU A 61 11.99 16.03 3.74
N LYS A 62 11.25 17.04 4.21
CA LYS A 62 9.84 16.86 4.58
C LYS A 62 9.01 16.27 3.44
N HIS A 63 9.23 16.73 2.20
CA HIS A 63 8.50 16.24 1.03
C HIS A 63 8.85 14.79 0.69
N ARG A 64 10.11 14.39 0.87
CA ARG A 64 10.53 12.98 0.73
C ARG A 64 9.74 12.11 1.71
N LEU A 65 9.73 12.51 2.97
CA LEU A 65 9.08 11.76 4.03
C LEU A 65 7.55 11.71 3.86
N GLN A 66 6.92 12.78 3.38
CA GLN A 66 5.49 12.78 3.01
C GLN A 66 5.21 11.75 1.91
N LEU A 67 6.00 11.71 0.83
CA LEU A 67 5.82 10.73 -0.24
C LEU A 67 6.10 9.30 0.21
N VAL A 68 7.10 9.09 1.05
CA VAL A 68 7.39 7.78 1.66
C VAL A 68 6.22 7.32 2.53
N ALA A 69 5.67 8.20 3.38
CA ALA A 69 4.49 7.91 4.17
C ALA A 69 3.28 7.54 3.29
N VAL A 70 3.05 8.28 2.20
CA VAL A 70 2.00 7.95 1.23
C VAL A 70 2.21 6.55 0.66
N ARG A 71 3.44 6.18 0.27
CA ARG A 71 3.73 4.86 -0.32
C ARG A 71 3.56 3.72 0.67
N LEU A 72 4.02 3.89 1.90
CA LEU A 72 3.82 2.90 2.97
C LEU A 72 2.33 2.67 3.25
N LEU A 73 1.55 3.75 3.36
CA LEU A 73 0.12 3.65 3.63
C LEU A 73 -0.66 3.09 2.41
N GLN A 74 -0.22 3.36 1.17
CA GLN A 74 -0.74 2.71 -0.04
C GLN A 74 -0.43 1.21 -0.09
N ALA A 75 0.76 0.81 0.39
CA ALA A 75 1.13 -0.60 0.52
C ALA A 75 0.27 -1.34 1.55
N GLN A 76 -0.31 -0.62 2.51
CA GLN A 76 -1.30 -1.14 3.47
C GLN A 76 -2.74 -1.14 2.92
N GLY A 77 -2.95 -0.69 1.68
CA GLY A 77 -4.27 -0.65 1.05
C GLY A 77 -5.16 0.51 1.48
N LEU A 78 -4.61 1.54 2.14
CA LEU A 78 -5.40 2.70 2.57
C LEU A 78 -5.77 3.60 1.38
N PRO A 79 -7.02 4.11 1.32
CA PRO A 79 -7.44 5.05 0.29
C PRO A 79 -6.84 6.45 0.52
N LEU A 80 -6.65 7.22 -0.57
CA LEU A 80 -5.94 8.52 -0.55
C LEU A 80 -6.55 9.54 0.42
N ASN A 81 -7.86 9.54 0.61
CA ASN A 81 -8.53 10.42 1.59
C ASN A 81 -8.07 10.12 3.02
N ARG A 82 -7.93 8.84 3.40
CA ARG A 82 -7.41 8.45 4.72
C ARG A 82 -5.93 8.71 4.85
N ILE A 83 -5.16 8.48 3.80
CA ILE A 83 -3.73 8.83 3.79
C ILE A 83 -3.54 10.33 4.05
N ARG A 84 -4.38 11.18 3.44
CA ARG A 84 -4.34 12.62 3.66
C ARG A 84 -4.55 12.98 5.12
N ASP A 85 -5.57 12.41 5.78
CA ASP A 85 -5.84 12.67 7.20
C ASP A 85 -4.64 12.29 8.10
N LEU A 86 -3.88 11.26 7.70
CA LEU A 86 -2.72 10.78 8.46
C LEU A 86 -1.46 11.62 8.24
N VAL A 87 -1.25 12.12 7.01
CA VAL A 87 -0.03 12.82 6.57
C VAL A 87 -0.14 14.33 6.72
N PHE A 88 -1.33 14.90 6.56
CA PHE A 88 -1.55 16.35 6.56
C PHE A 88 -1.11 16.98 7.89
N GLY A 89 -0.37 18.09 7.81
CA GLY A 89 0.09 18.85 8.97
C GLY A 89 1.20 18.20 9.80
N ARG A 90 1.66 16.99 9.44
CA ARG A 90 2.69 16.28 10.22
C ARG A 90 4.05 16.98 10.22
N THR A 91 4.72 16.95 11.36
CA THR A 91 6.11 17.39 11.48
C THR A 91 7.07 16.39 10.86
N LEU A 92 8.33 16.80 10.68
CA LEU A 92 9.38 15.95 10.13
C LEU A 92 9.65 14.73 11.04
N GLU A 93 9.60 14.92 12.36
CA GLU A 93 9.75 13.85 13.37
C GLU A 93 8.59 12.85 13.33
N GLU A 94 7.37 13.34 13.17
CA GLU A 94 6.19 12.47 13.04
C GLU A 94 6.24 11.65 11.76
N LEU A 95 6.65 12.25 10.64
CA LEU A 95 6.79 11.54 9.37
C LEU A 95 7.91 10.48 9.44
N LYS A 96 9.03 10.76 10.12
CA LYS A 96 10.07 9.75 10.41
C LYS A 96 9.54 8.59 11.23
N ARG A 97 8.64 8.86 12.19
CA ARG A 97 7.98 7.81 12.98
C ARG A 97 7.08 6.94 12.10
N ILE A 98 6.31 7.55 11.20
CA ILE A 98 5.48 6.84 10.21
C ILE A 98 6.36 5.97 9.31
N GLU A 99 7.47 6.50 8.79
CA GLU A 99 8.42 5.72 7.98
C GLU A 99 8.95 4.51 8.74
N LYS A 100 9.43 4.70 9.98
CA LYS A 100 9.94 3.62 10.81
C LYS A 100 8.89 2.53 11.05
N GLN A 101 7.69 2.92 11.46
CA GLN A 101 6.60 2.00 11.74
C GLN A 101 6.16 1.25 10.48
N GLY A 102 5.98 1.95 9.36
CA GLY A 102 5.56 1.32 8.11
C GLY A 102 6.59 0.33 7.57
N LEU A 103 7.89 0.56 7.79
CA LEU A 103 8.94 -0.42 7.46
C LEU A 103 8.89 -1.66 8.35
N GLU A 104 8.61 -1.50 9.65
CA GLU A 104 8.41 -2.62 10.57
C GLU A 104 7.20 -3.47 10.13
N GLU A 105 6.08 -2.82 9.78
CA GLU A 105 4.86 -3.48 9.28
C GLU A 105 5.09 -4.19 7.93
N THR A 106 5.79 -3.55 6.99
CA THR A 106 6.12 -4.15 5.68
C THR A 106 6.97 -5.41 5.85
N ARG A 107 7.93 -5.41 6.79
CA ARG A 107 8.75 -6.60 7.11
C ARG A 107 7.99 -7.68 7.87
N ALA A 108 7.07 -7.27 8.75
CA ALA A 108 6.32 -8.16 9.61
C ALA A 108 5.15 -8.85 8.89
N THR A 109 4.75 -8.38 7.72
CA THR A 109 3.71 -9.01 6.89
C THR A 109 4.38 -9.99 5.93
N PRO A 110 4.47 -11.30 6.23
CA PRO A 110 4.95 -12.23 5.24
C PRO A 110 3.87 -12.31 4.17
N THR A 111 4.18 -11.91 2.94
CA THR A 111 3.40 -12.37 1.79
C THR A 111 3.38 -13.89 1.88
N PRO A 112 2.24 -14.55 2.11
CA PRO A 112 2.21 -15.99 2.14
C PRO A 112 2.59 -16.46 0.74
N VAL A 113 3.84 -16.90 0.59
CA VAL A 113 4.31 -17.44 -0.69
C VAL A 113 3.57 -18.75 -0.88
N PHE A 114 2.63 -18.73 -1.81
CA PHE A 114 1.89 -19.90 -2.19
C PHE A 114 2.86 -20.94 -2.77
N ARG A 115 3.16 -22.01 -2.02
CA ARG A 115 4.01 -23.11 -2.47
C ARG A 115 3.20 -24.41 -2.50
N PRO A 116 2.74 -24.87 -3.68
CA PRO A 116 2.15 -26.21 -3.80
C PRO A 116 3.22 -27.25 -3.49
N ALA A 117 2.94 -28.19 -2.57
CA ALA A 117 3.70 -29.42 -2.46
C ALA A 117 3.19 -30.45 -3.48
N LEU A 118 4.09 -31.27 -4.02
CA LEU A 118 3.76 -32.33 -5.00
C LEU A 118 2.77 -33.37 -4.47
N SER A 119 2.58 -33.48 -3.16
CA SER A 119 1.66 -34.40 -2.49
C SER A 119 0.26 -33.82 -2.25
N GLU A 120 -0.02 -32.60 -2.71
CA GLU A 120 -1.31 -31.96 -2.49
C GLU A 120 -2.35 -32.41 -3.53
N SER A 121 -3.51 -32.83 -3.03
CA SER A 121 -4.70 -33.06 -3.84
C SER A 121 -5.60 -31.84 -3.69
N TRP A 122 -5.70 -31.01 -4.72
CA TRP A 122 -6.52 -29.81 -4.61
C TRP A 122 -7.96 -30.12 -4.97
N GLY A 123 -8.87 -29.76 -4.06
CA GLY A 123 -10.31 -29.78 -4.29
C GLY A 123 -10.81 -28.35 -4.36
N VAL A 124 -11.63 -28.07 -5.37
CA VAL A 124 -12.39 -26.81 -5.48
C VAL A 124 -13.84 -27.13 -5.13
N THR A 125 -14.39 -26.43 -4.15
CA THR A 125 -15.80 -26.52 -3.77
C THR A 125 -16.45 -25.16 -4.00
N PRO A 126 -17.43 -25.03 -4.90
CA PRO A 126 -18.16 -23.78 -5.05
C PRO A 126 -18.94 -23.48 -3.78
N LEU A 127 -18.82 -22.26 -3.26
CA LEU A 127 -19.68 -21.77 -2.19
C LEU A 127 -20.99 -21.26 -2.80
N ASP A 128 -20.92 -20.49 -3.87
CA ASP A 128 -22.04 -20.00 -4.70
C ASP A 128 -21.52 -19.62 -6.10
N ASP A 129 -22.21 -18.75 -6.83
CA ASP A 129 -21.84 -18.28 -8.16
C ASP A 129 -20.67 -17.26 -8.16
N GLU A 130 -20.33 -16.68 -7.01
CA GLU A 130 -19.29 -15.66 -6.84
C GLU A 130 -18.04 -16.18 -6.11
N PHE A 131 -18.22 -17.11 -5.18
CA PHE A 131 -17.20 -17.57 -4.25
C PHE A 131 -16.92 -19.05 -4.40
N LEU A 132 -15.63 -19.40 -4.39
CA LEU A 132 -15.13 -20.77 -4.39
C LEU A 132 -14.16 -20.99 -3.23
N LEU A 133 -14.21 -22.18 -2.64
CA LEU A 133 -13.28 -22.64 -1.62
C LEU A 133 -12.26 -23.61 -2.21
N ILE A 134 -10.98 -23.37 -1.96
CA ILE A 134 -9.89 -24.26 -2.37
C ILE A 134 -9.35 -24.99 -1.14
N SER A 135 -9.40 -26.32 -1.15
CA SER A 135 -8.75 -27.16 -0.15
C SER A 135 -7.53 -27.87 -0.75
N ARG A 136 -6.35 -27.65 -0.15
CA ARG A 136 -5.08 -28.30 -0.54
C ARG A 136 -5.01 -29.82 -0.32
N ARG A 137 -5.96 -30.37 0.45
CA ARG A 137 -6.07 -31.82 0.72
C ARG A 137 -7.35 -32.44 0.15
N GLY A 138 -8.03 -31.72 -0.73
CA GLY A 138 -9.24 -32.21 -1.40
C GLY A 138 -10.40 -32.46 -0.44
N ARG A 139 -10.37 -31.88 0.77
CA ARG A 139 -11.50 -31.93 1.68
C ARG A 139 -12.67 -31.19 1.06
N GLY A 140 -13.79 -31.91 0.93
CA GLY A 140 -15.08 -31.30 0.66
C GLY A 140 -15.56 -30.46 1.83
N LEU A 141 -16.51 -29.59 1.56
CA LEU A 141 -17.17 -28.75 2.56
C LEU A 141 -18.51 -29.40 2.94
N SER A 142 -18.81 -29.51 4.24
CA SER A 142 -20.14 -29.97 4.65
C SER A 142 -21.20 -28.91 4.33
N PRO A 143 -22.46 -29.30 4.09
CA PRO A 143 -23.54 -28.35 3.83
C PRO A 143 -23.69 -27.29 4.92
N GLU A 144 -23.57 -27.69 6.19
CA GLU A 144 -23.76 -26.81 7.35
C GLU A 144 -22.63 -25.78 7.46
N LEU A 145 -21.38 -26.17 7.18
CA LEU A 145 -20.26 -25.24 7.19
C LEU A 145 -20.31 -24.31 5.98
N ARG A 146 -20.78 -24.79 4.83
CA ARG A 146 -21.04 -23.96 3.64
C ARG A 146 -22.05 -22.85 3.96
N GLU A 147 -23.18 -23.20 4.58
CA GLU A 147 -24.20 -22.21 4.96
C GLU A 147 -23.63 -21.15 5.92
N ARG A 148 -22.86 -21.57 6.92
CA ARG A 148 -22.19 -20.63 7.84
C ARG A 148 -21.18 -19.70 7.17
N LEU A 149 -20.47 -20.19 6.15
CA LEU A 149 -19.52 -19.36 5.40
C LEU A 149 -20.24 -18.34 4.51
N LEU A 150 -21.32 -18.76 3.84
CA LEU A 150 -22.16 -17.86 3.06
C LEU A 150 -22.79 -16.77 3.93
N ASP A 151 -23.25 -17.15 5.13
CA ASP A 151 -23.78 -16.19 6.11
C ASP A 151 -22.72 -15.14 6.47
N VAL A 152 -21.47 -15.53 6.75
CA VAL A 152 -20.37 -14.59 7.03
C VAL A 152 -20.05 -13.69 5.82
N LEU A 153 -20.06 -14.24 4.60
CA LEU A 153 -19.71 -13.50 3.39
C LEU A 153 -20.75 -12.44 3.02
N TYR A 154 -22.04 -12.72 3.28
CA TYR A 154 -23.15 -11.84 2.94
C TYR A 154 -23.74 -11.06 4.11
N THR A 155 -23.30 -11.34 5.36
CA THR A 155 -23.66 -10.50 6.50
C THR A 155 -22.92 -9.17 6.41
N THR A 156 -23.59 -8.20 5.82
CA THR A 156 -23.15 -6.79 5.81
C THR A 156 -23.26 -6.27 7.25
N THR A 157 -22.14 -5.92 7.87
CA THR A 157 -22.11 -5.17 9.15
C THR A 157 -22.40 -3.70 8.91
#